data_AF-A0A928LC34-F1
#
_entry.id   AF-A0A928LC34-F1
#
_cell.length_a   1.000
_cell.length_b   1.000
_cell.length_c   1.000
_cell.angle_alpha   90.00
_cell.angle_beta   90.00
_cell.angle_gamma   90.00
#
_symmetry.space_group_name_H-M   'P 1'
#
loop_
_entity.id
_entity.type
_entity.pdbx_description
1 polymer ?
#
loop_
_entity_poly.entity_id
_entity_poly.type
_entity_poly.pdbx_seq_one_letter_code
_entity_poly.pdbx_strand_id
1 'polypeptide(L)'
;MTKKIRLIILLSILAICIMSVGGYYLLRYSSSTIEPSIERVIYDGKPSESPLINTSGMTQETRILAPEGYIREHADENSLLHYIRNMEVLPHGNPIVAFDGKELHDDCAMVYAMDIGAHDLQQCADSVIRIYSEYFWSRADYDSIAFHLTNGELMRYTDWRNGKRLVAAENFSTQLKMKGKNESYECFRAYLECVMNYAGTKSLYEESKTIPLSDLKAGDIFIIPGSPGHVVMAVDMAVNPNGEKCYLFAQGFMPAQSFHLINNDKHPDDPWFYSSELEENLEVGSYTFKPENVRRWQDGF
;
A
#
# COMPACT_ATOMS: atom_id res chain seq x y z
N MET A 1 -3.82 42.38 -33.05
CA MET A 1 -4.77 41.39 -32.49
C MET A 1 -5.23 41.87 -31.13
N THR A 2 -6.52 42.11 -30.92
CA THR A 2 -7.06 42.68 -29.67
C THR A 2 -6.90 41.68 -28.50
N LYS A 3 -6.75 42.16 -27.26
CA LYS A 3 -6.57 41.30 -26.06
C LYS A 3 -7.67 40.22 -25.93
N LYS A 4 -8.90 40.52 -26.36
CA LYS A 4 -10.02 39.56 -26.40
C LYS A 4 -9.78 38.41 -27.38
N ILE A 5 -9.21 38.68 -28.56
CA ILE A 5 -8.93 37.64 -29.56
C ILE A 5 -7.79 36.72 -29.07
N ARG A 6 -6.78 37.26 -28.38
CA ARG A 6 -5.71 36.45 -27.75
C ARG A 6 -6.25 35.52 -26.67
N LEU A 7 -7.15 36.00 -25.82
CA LEU A 7 -7.75 35.20 -24.75
C LEU A 7 -8.63 34.07 -25.29
N ILE A 8 -9.41 34.35 -26.34
CA ILE A 8 -10.24 33.32 -26.99
C ILE A 8 -9.35 32.23 -27.61
N ILE A 9 -8.29 32.60 -28.32
CA ILE A 9 -7.36 31.63 -28.92
C ILE A 9 -6.68 30.76 -27.85
N LEU A 10 -6.26 31.35 -26.72
CA LEU A 10 -5.65 30.61 -25.61
C LEU A 10 -6.64 29.63 -24.95
N LEU A 11 -7.89 30.03 -24.74
CA LEU A 11 -8.94 29.15 -24.20
C LEU A 11 -9.30 28.02 -25.17
N SER A 12 -9.30 28.29 -26.48
CA SER A 12 -9.52 27.27 -27.52
C SER A 12 -8.39 26.25 -27.56
N ILE A 13 -7.13 26.69 -27.47
CA ILE A 13 -5.96 25.80 -27.46
C ILE A 13 -5.96 24.95 -26.19
N LEU A 14 -6.26 25.55 -25.03
CA LEU A 14 -6.39 24.82 -23.76
C LEU A 14 -7.50 23.76 -23.82
N ALA A 15 -8.66 24.10 -24.40
CA ALA A 15 -9.75 23.14 -24.60
C ALA A 15 -9.37 21.99 -25.56
N ILE A 16 -8.62 22.28 -26.64
CA ILE A 16 -8.13 21.27 -27.57
C ILE A 16 -7.10 20.35 -26.91
N CYS A 17 -6.19 20.88 -26.10
CA CYS A 17 -5.22 20.09 -25.32
C CYS A 17 -5.89 19.22 -24.25
N ILE A 18 -6.93 19.74 -23.58
CA ILE A 18 -7.74 18.95 -22.63
C ILE A 18 -8.50 17.83 -23.36
N MET A 19 -9.00 18.07 -24.58
CA MET A 19 -9.68 17.04 -25.36
C MET A 19 -8.73 16.02 -26.00
N SER A 20 -7.49 16.39 -26.34
CA SER A 20 -6.52 15.46 -26.94
C SER A 20 -5.78 14.62 -25.90
N VAL A 21 -5.42 15.19 -24.74
CA VAL A 21 -4.74 14.47 -23.66
C VAL A 21 -5.78 13.84 -22.72
N GLY A 22 -6.75 14.62 -22.23
CA GLY A 22 -7.83 14.12 -21.38
C GLY A 22 -8.76 13.15 -22.11
N GLY A 23 -8.98 13.33 -23.41
CA GLY A 23 -9.71 12.36 -24.24
C GLY A 23 -8.95 11.03 -24.41
N TYR A 24 -7.62 11.05 -24.51
CA TYR A 24 -6.81 9.83 -24.63
C TYR A 24 -6.86 8.99 -23.34
N TYR A 25 -6.87 9.64 -22.17
CA TYR A 25 -7.02 8.95 -20.88
C TYR A 25 -8.48 8.58 -20.56
N LEU A 26 -9.46 9.41 -20.92
CA LEU A 26 -10.89 9.11 -20.75
C LEU A 26 -11.37 7.98 -21.67
N LEU A 27 -10.78 7.81 -22.86
CA LEU A 27 -11.14 6.72 -23.79
C LEU A 27 -10.54 5.36 -23.39
N ARG A 28 -9.53 5.32 -22.50
CA ARG A 28 -9.12 4.06 -21.85
C ARG A 28 -10.02 3.67 -20.68
N TYR A 29 -10.84 4.59 -20.18
CA TYR A 29 -11.89 4.30 -19.20
C TYR A 29 -13.17 3.82 -19.90
N SER A 30 -13.02 2.76 -20.70
CA SER A 30 -14.14 1.90 -21.09
C SER A 30 -14.19 0.78 -20.07
N SER A 31 -15.22 0.81 -19.22
CA SER A 31 -15.52 -0.17 -18.19
C SER A 31 -15.49 -1.59 -18.73
N SER A 32 -14.38 -2.30 -18.52
CA SER A 32 -14.39 -3.75 -18.38
C SER A 32 -14.64 -4.05 -16.91
N THR A 33 -15.87 -4.43 -16.58
CA THR A 33 -16.17 -5.11 -15.32
C THR A 33 -15.50 -6.48 -15.41
N ILE A 34 -14.25 -6.56 -14.98
CA ILE A 34 -13.60 -7.83 -14.67
C ILE A 34 -13.80 -7.97 -13.16
N GLU A 35 -14.75 -8.80 -12.75
CA GLU A 35 -14.68 -9.36 -11.40
C GLU A 35 -13.43 -10.23 -11.36
N PRO A 36 -12.42 -9.93 -10.51
CA PRO A 36 -11.30 -10.84 -10.37
C PRO A 36 -11.79 -12.06 -9.61
N SER A 37 -12.11 -13.13 -10.33
CA SER A 37 -12.23 -14.45 -9.72
C SER A 37 -10.83 -14.87 -9.29
N ILE A 38 -10.53 -14.79 -8.00
CA ILE A 38 -9.34 -15.40 -7.41
C ILE A 38 -9.53 -16.91 -7.55
N GLU A 39 -9.02 -17.49 -8.63
CA GLU A 39 -9.01 -18.94 -8.81
C GLU A 39 -7.97 -19.51 -7.83
N ARG A 40 -8.47 -20.21 -6.79
CA ARG A 40 -7.64 -20.85 -5.76
C ARG A 40 -6.88 -22.01 -6.38
N VAL A 41 -5.64 -21.78 -6.79
CA VAL A 41 -4.74 -22.85 -7.21
C VAL A 41 -4.14 -23.47 -5.93
N ILE A 42 -4.36 -24.78 -5.75
CA ILE A 42 -3.77 -25.55 -4.64
C ILE A 42 -2.35 -25.94 -5.07
N TYR A 43 -1.35 -25.36 -4.42
CA TYR A 43 0.06 -25.69 -4.60
C TYR A 43 0.46 -26.94 -3.80
N ASP A 44 1.36 -27.75 -4.35
CA ASP A 44 1.79 -29.06 -3.84
C ASP A 44 3.26 -29.10 -3.36
N GLY A 45 3.93 -27.96 -3.23
CA GLY A 45 5.29 -27.89 -2.68
C GLY A 45 5.32 -28.19 -1.18
N LYS A 46 6.39 -28.86 -0.74
CA LYS A 46 6.61 -29.22 0.66
C LYS A 46 6.61 -27.95 1.52
N PRO A 47 5.73 -27.84 2.53
CA PRO A 47 5.74 -26.72 3.47
C PRO A 47 7.09 -26.65 4.17
N SER A 48 7.63 -25.45 4.35
CA SER A 48 8.55 -25.21 5.46
C SER A 48 7.78 -25.55 6.75
N GLU A 49 8.25 -26.51 7.52
CA GLU A 49 7.65 -26.89 8.81
C GLU A 49 8.06 -25.90 9.91
N SER A 50 7.98 -24.59 9.64
CA SER A 50 8.16 -23.57 10.67
C SER A 50 7.09 -23.77 11.75
N PRO A 51 7.48 -23.90 13.04
CA PRO A 51 6.52 -24.02 14.14
C PRO A 51 5.70 -22.73 14.33
N LEU A 52 6.13 -21.62 13.73
CA LEU A 52 5.48 -20.32 13.80
C LEU A 52 4.53 -20.07 12.63
N ILE A 53 4.39 -21.02 11.70
CA ILE A 53 3.44 -20.94 10.59
C ILE A 53 2.36 -22.01 10.76
N ASN A 54 1.15 -21.57 11.10
CA ASN A 54 -0.04 -22.41 11.04
C ASN A 54 -0.57 -22.43 9.59
N THR A 55 -0.22 -23.47 8.86
CA THR A 55 -0.57 -23.64 7.43
C THR A 55 -2.08 -23.62 7.14
N SER A 56 -2.93 -23.87 8.16
CA SER A 56 -4.39 -23.80 8.05
C SER A 56 -4.99 -22.43 8.34
N GLY A 57 -4.21 -21.50 8.91
CA GLY A 57 -4.65 -20.13 9.19
C GLY A 57 -4.99 -19.38 7.91
N MET A 58 -6.06 -18.57 7.92
CA MET A 58 -6.57 -17.86 6.74
C MET A 58 -6.60 -16.34 6.92
N THR A 59 -6.09 -15.85 8.04
CA THR A 59 -5.78 -14.44 8.29
C THR A 59 -4.32 -14.30 8.71
N GLN A 60 -3.76 -13.09 8.72
CA GLN A 60 -2.41 -12.87 9.23
C GLN A 60 -2.22 -13.46 10.64
N GLU A 61 -3.10 -13.12 11.57
CA GLU A 61 -2.95 -13.52 12.98
C GLU A 61 -3.07 -15.03 13.18
N THR A 62 -3.92 -15.68 12.40
CA THR A 62 -4.12 -17.13 12.49
C THR A 62 -3.06 -17.92 11.71
N ARG A 63 -2.44 -17.32 10.68
CA ARG A 63 -1.38 -17.93 9.86
C ARG A 63 -0.02 -17.86 10.55
N ILE A 64 0.35 -16.72 11.10
CA ILE A 64 1.63 -16.53 11.78
C ILE A 64 1.39 -16.58 13.29
N LEU A 65 2.06 -17.46 14.00
CA LEU A 65 1.98 -17.56 15.45
C LEU A 65 3.03 -16.64 16.09
N ALA A 66 2.73 -16.13 17.28
CA ALA A 66 3.72 -15.39 18.05
C ALA A 66 4.85 -16.33 18.50
N PRO A 67 6.11 -15.86 18.58
CA PRO A 67 7.21 -16.67 19.08
C PRO A 67 7.00 -17.10 20.55
N GLU A 68 7.69 -18.16 20.97
CA GLU A 68 7.60 -18.63 22.35
C GLU A 68 7.99 -17.52 23.34
N GLY A 69 7.17 -17.32 24.37
CA GLY A 69 7.39 -16.27 25.37
C GLY A 69 6.99 -14.86 24.93
N TYR A 70 6.57 -14.66 23.68
CA TYR A 70 6.04 -13.39 23.19
C TYR A 70 4.52 -13.39 23.22
N ILE A 71 3.94 -12.25 23.58
CA ILE A 71 2.50 -11.99 23.54
C ILE A 71 2.26 -10.85 22.57
N ARG A 72 1.37 -11.08 21.60
CA ARG A 72 0.93 -10.05 20.66
C ARG A 72 0.44 -8.81 21.39
N GLU A 73 0.80 -7.63 20.89
CA GLU A 73 0.26 -6.38 21.44
C GLU A 73 -1.27 -6.35 21.31
N HIS A 74 -1.94 -5.74 22.27
CA HIS A 74 -3.39 -5.59 22.25
C HIS A 74 -3.82 -4.79 21.02
N ALA A 75 -4.77 -5.32 20.26
CA ALA A 75 -5.33 -4.67 19.09
C ALA A 75 -6.77 -4.29 19.37
N ASP A 76 -7.04 -2.99 19.58
CA ASP A 76 -8.42 -2.50 19.71
C ASP A 76 -9.21 -2.86 18.44
N GLU A 77 -10.47 -3.28 18.57
CA GLU A 77 -11.32 -3.71 17.44
C GLU A 77 -11.36 -2.69 16.29
N ASN A 78 -11.19 -1.41 16.64
CA ASN A 78 -11.22 -0.27 15.75
C ASN A 78 -9.83 0.24 15.37
N SER A 79 -8.76 -0.52 15.56
CA SER A 79 -7.39 -0.12 15.22
C SER A 79 -6.96 -0.67 13.86
N LEU A 80 -5.97 -0.02 13.23
CA LEU A 80 -5.33 -0.55 12.02
C LEU A 80 -4.68 -1.92 12.28
N LEU A 81 -4.10 -2.13 13.47
CA LEU A 81 -3.52 -3.42 13.85
C LEU A 81 -4.56 -4.54 13.83
N HIS A 82 -5.76 -4.30 14.40
CA HIS A 82 -6.85 -5.27 14.36
C HIS A 82 -7.29 -5.55 12.91
N TYR A 83 -7.39 -4.51 12.09
CA TYR A 83 -7.71 -4.66 10.67
C TYR A 83 -6.69 -5.54 9.94
N ILE A 84 -5.39 -5.25 10.06
CA ILE A 84 -4.31 -5.99 9.40
C ILE A 84 -4.25 -7.45 9.87
N ARG A 85 -4.38 -7.70 11.18
CA ARG A 85 -4.43 -9.06 11.75
C ARG A 85 -5.54 -9.94 11.17
N ASN A 86 -6.66 -9.31 10.81
CA ASN A 86 -7.84 -9.98 10.24
C ASN A 86 -7.89 -9.97 8.71
N MET A 87 -6.90 -9.38 8.03
CA MET A 87 -6.82 -9.46 6.57
C MET A 87 -6.70 -10.92 6.13
N GLU A 88 -7.51 -11.30 5.15
CA GLU A 88 -7.44 -12.62 4.54
C GLU A 88 -6.09 -12.83 3.85
N VAL A 89 -5.59 -14.07 3.93
CA VAL A 89 -4.35 -14.49 3.27
C VAL A 89 -4.63 -15.63 2.31
N LEU A 90 -3.78 -15.80 1.30
CA LEU A 90 -3.85 -16.95 0.42
C LEU A 90 -3.49 -18.25 1.20
N PRO A 91 -3.95 -19.42 0.72
CA PRO A 91 -3.52 -20.71 1.28
C PRO A 91 -2.00 -20.79 1.36
N HIS A 92 -1.48 -21.47 2.39
CA HIS A 92 -0.04 -21.59 2.59
C HIS A 92 0.66 -22.18 1.35
N GLY A 93 1.86 -21.66 1.06
CA GLY A 93 2.64 -22.03 -0.12
C GLY A 93 2.24 -21.34 -1.43
N ASN A 94 1.24 -20.44 -1.42
CA ASN A 94 0.97 -19.62 -2.62
C ASN A 94 2.18 -18.72 -2.93
N PRO A 95 2.63 -18.66 -4.20
CA PRO A 95 3.76 -17.84 -4.59
C PRO A 95 3.40 -16.36 -4.59
N ILE A 96 4.42 -15.51 -4.55
CA ILE A 96 4.25 -14.11 -4.93
C ILE A 96 3.98 -14.09 -6.44
N VAL A 97 2.95 -13.37 -6.86
CA VAL A 97 2.62 -13.19 -8.29
C VAL A 97 2.81 -11.73 -8.68
N ALA A 98 3.41 -11.47 -9.84
CA ALA A 98 3.52 -10.15 -10.44
C ALA A 98 2.23 -9.73 -11.16
N PHE A 99 2.07 -8.44 -11.47
CA PHE A 99 0.86 -7.91 -12.13
C PHE A 99 0.54 -8.56 -13.48
N ASP A 100 1.54 -9.14 -14.16
CA ASP A 100 1.39 -9.85 -15.44
C ASP A 100 1.06 -11.34 -15.28
N GLY A 101 0.84 -11.80 -14.04
CA GLY A 101 0.52 -13.18 -13.70
C GLY A 101 1.75 -14.09 -13.56
N LYS A 102 2.97 -13.56 -13.73
CA LYS A 102 4.18 -14.35 -13.54
C LYS A 102 4.40 -14.66 -12.05
N GLU A 103 4.59 -15.93 -11.74
CA GLU A 103 5.06 -16.35 -10.41
C GLU A 103 6.50 -15.90 -10.17
N LEU A 104 6.72 -15.34 -8.99
CA LEU A 104 8.02 -14.95 -8.45
C LEU A 104 8.36 -15.94 -7.33
N HIS A 105 9.55 -16.52 -7.40
CA HIS A 105 10.02 -17.53 -6.44
C HIS A 105 10.89 -16.90 -5.34
N ASP A 106 10.56 -15.66 -4.95
CA ASP A 106 11.17 -15.03 -3.79
C ASP A 106 10.57 -15.64 -2.52
N ASP A 107 11.37 -15.74 -1.46
CA ASP A 107 10.92 -16.32 -0.20
C ASP A 107 9.96 -15.36 0.52
N CYS A 108 8.84 -15.90 1.02
CA CYS A 108 7.87 -15.14 1.80
C CYS A 108 7.14 -16.05 2.78
N ALA A 109 6.76 -15.49 3.93
CA ALA A 109 6.06 -16.24 4.95
C ALA A 109 4.57 -16.46 4.63
N MET A 110 3.95 -15.49 3.95
CA MET A 110 2.57 -15.57 3.45
C MET A 110 2.26 -14.44 2.45
N VAL A 111 1.21 -14.63 1.65
CA VAL A 111 0.70 -13.65 0.70
C VAL A 111 -0.70 -13.19 1.11
N TYR A 112 -0.95 -11.89 1.16
CA TYR A 112 -2.29 -11.36 1.47
C TYR A 112 -3.24 -11.58 0.30
N ALA A 113 -4.51 -11.85 0.58
CA ALA A 113 -5.56 -12.04 -0.42
C ALA A 113 -6.06 -10.68 -0.94
N MET A 114 -5.17 -9.96 -1.62
CA MET A 114 -5.36 -8.60 -2.10
C MET A 114 -4.98 -8.53 -3.57
N ASP A 115 -5.89 -8.10 -4.44
CA ASP A 115 -5.60 -7.98 -5.87
C ASP A 115 -4.50 -6.94 -6.15
N ILE A 116 -3.71 -7.16 -7.20
CA ILE A 116 -2.65 -6.23 -7.63
C ILE A 116 -3.20 -5.21 -8.66
N GLY A 117 -4.38 -5.48 -9.20
CA GLY A 117 -4.92 -4.82 -10.39
C GLY A 117 -4.37 -5.41 -11.69
N ALA A 118 -4.81 -4.88 -12.82
CA ALA A 118 -4.48 -5.40 -14.16
C ALA A 118 -3.23 -4.76 -14.80
N HIS A 119 -2.55 -3.87 -14.08
CA HIS A 119 -1.47 -3.03 -14.60
C HIS A 119 -0.33 -2.95 -13.59
N ASP A 120 0.87 -2.64 -14.09
CA ASP A 120 2.04 -2.32 -13.27
C ASP A 120 1.85 -0.96 -12.58
N LEU A 121 1.00 -0.93 -11.55
CA LEU A 121 0.61 0.28 -10.84
C LEU A 121 0.70 0.11 -9.32
N GLN A 122 0.16 -0.98 -8.76
CA GLN A 122 0.19 -1.18 -7.30
C GLN A 122 1.57 -1.67 -6.84
N GLN A 123 2.56 -0.78 -6.86
CA GLN A 123 3.94 -1.05 -6.45
C GLN A 123 4.09 -0.93 -4.92
N CYS A 124 5.34 -0.84 -4.44
CA CYS A 124 5.65 -0.83 -3.00
C CYS A 124 4.86 0.22 -2.20
N ALA A 125 4.94 1.50 -2.59
CA ALA A 125 4.24 2.60 -1.92
C ALA A 125 2.72 2.51 -2.08
N ASP A 126 2.25 2.05 -3.24
CA ASP A 126 0.84 1.94 -3.56
C ASP A 126 0.14 0.87 -2.72
N SER A 127 0.86 -0.21 -2.41
CA SER A 127 0.37 -1.24 -1.48
C SER A 127 0.13 -0.65 -0.10
N VAL A 128 1.08 0.13 0.42
CA VAL A 128 0.95 0.84 1.71
C VAL A 128 -0.21 1.85 1.70
N ILE A 129 -0.29 2.68 0.65
CA ILE A 129 -1.38 3.65 0.45
C ILE A 129 -2.73 2.93 0.45
N ARG A 130 -2.82 1.79 -0.22
CA ARG A 130 -4.04 0.99 -0.27
C ARG A 130 -4.38 0.41 1.10
N ILE A 131 -3.44 -0.16 1.84
CA ILE A 131 -3.71 -0.71 3.19
C ILE A 131 -4.33 0.36 4.11
N TYR A 132 -3.72 1.55 4.19
CA TYR A 132 -4.30 2.64 4.98
C TYR A 132 -5.70 3.01 4.49
N SER A 133 -5.86 3.14 3.17
CA SER A 133 -7.13 3.56 2.58
C SER A 133 -8.25 2.55 2.81
N GLU A 134 -7.97 1.25 2.66
CA GLU A 134 -8.95 0.17 2.88
C GLU A 134 -9.37 0.11 4.36
N TYR A 135 -8.43 0.30 5.29
CA TYR A 135 -8.73 0.41 6.72
C TYR A 135 -9.72 1.54 7.00
N PHE A 136 -9.43 2.77 6.56
CA PHE A 136 -10.35 3.90 6.78
C PHE A 136 -11.66 3.74 6.01
N TRP A 137 -11.63 3.17 4.81
CA TRP A 137 -12.83 2.92 4.01
C TRP A 137 -13.77 1.90 4.68
N SER A 138 -13.22 0.82 5.24
CA SER A 138 -13.98 -0.21 5.96
C SER A 138 -14.72 0.34 7.19
N ARG A 139 -14.24 1.45 7.73
CA ARG A 139 -14.81 2.18 8.88
C ARG A 139 -15.73 3.33 8.48
N ALA A 140 -15.93 3.53 7.18
CA ALA A 140 -16.58 4.71 6.63
C ALA A 140 -15.94 6.06 7.05
N ASP A 141 -14.67 6.05 7.48
CA ASP A 141 -13.91 7.25 7.84
C ASP A 141 -13.24 7.84 6.60
N TYR A 142 -14.08 8.33 5.68
CA TYR A 142 -13.64 8.78 4.37
C TYR A 142 -12.83 10.08 4.40
N ASP A 143 -12.94 10.88 5.46
CA ASP A 143 -12.22 12.14 5.61
C ASP A 143 -10.73 11.93 5.88
N SER A 144 -10.38 10.81 6.52
CA SER A 144 -9.01 10.36 6.76
C SER A 144 -8.31 9.84 5.49
N ILE A 145 -9.05 9.58 4.40
CA ILE A 145 -8.49 9.11 3.14
C ILE A 145 -8.08 10.32 2.27
N ALA A 146 -6.84 10.76 2.44
CA ALA A 146 -6.24 11.83 1.66
C ALA A 146 -4.72 11.66 1.53
N PHE A 147 -4.20 11.87 0.32
CA PHE A 147 -2.77 11.71 0.01
C PHE A 147 -2.26 12.89 -0.81
N HIS A 148 -1.01 13.27 -0.59
CA HIS A 148 -0.35 14.24 -1.45
C HIS A 148 0.22 13.53 -2.68
N LEU A 149 0.02 14.14 -3.84
CA LEU A 149 0.76 13.78 -5.05
C LEU A 149 2.20 14.28 -4.93
N THR A 150 3.09 13.80 -5.80
CA THR A 150 4.52 14.18 -5.81
C THR A 150 4.77 15.68 -6.00
N ASN A 151 3.81 16.42 -6.55
CA ASN A 151 3.86 17.87 -6.70
C ASN A 151 3.20 18.65 -5.54
N GLY A 152 2.73 17.94 -4.50
CA GLY A 152 2.10 18.52 -3.32
C GLY A 152 0.58 18.76 -3.43
N GLU A 153 -0.07 18.41 -4.54
CA GLU A 153 -1.54 18.48 -4.63
C GLU A 153 -2.18 17.45 -3.70
N LEU A 154 -3.13 17.89 -2.87
CA LEU A 154 -3.83 17.01 -1.94
C LEU A 154 -5.07 16.39 -2.57
N MET A 155 -5.05 15.08 -2.79
CA MET A 155 -6.17 14.32 -3.31
C MET A 155 -6.99 13.74 -2.16
N ARG A 156 -8.18 14.30 -1.90
CA ARG A 156 -9.10 13.78 -0.88
C ARG A 156 -10.12 12.82 -1.49
N TYR A 157 -10.34 11.67 -0.87
CA TYR A 157 -11.38 10.75 -1.33
C TYR A 157 -12.77 11.39 -1.23
N THR A 158 -13.04 12.23 -0.22
CA THR A 158 -14.32 12.94 -0.10
C THR A 158 -14.60 13.92 -1.23
N ASP A 159 -13.56 14.51 -1.81
CA ASP A 159 -13.69 15.32 -3.02
C ASP A 159 -13.95 14.47 -4.27
N TRP A 160 -13.22 13.37 -4.41
CA TRP A 160 -13.36 12.43 -5.53
C TRP A 160 -14.75 11.78 -5.56
N ARG A 161 -15.22 11.26 -4.43
CA ARG A 161 -16.55 10.64 -4.30
C ARG A 161 -17.68 11.66 -4.54
N ASN A 162 -17.43 12.95 -4.38
CA ASN A 162 -18.36 14.04 -4.71
C ASN A 162 -18.22 14.57 -6.16
N GLY A 163 -17.42 13.90 -6.97
CA GLY A 163 -17.34 14.10 -8.41
C GLY A 163 -16.19 14.99 -8.90
N LYS A 164 -15.26 15.39 -8.01
CA LYS A 164 -14.02 16.03 -8.46
C LYS A 164 -13.10 15.00 -9.13
N ARG A 165 -12.40 15.41 -10.17
CA ARG A 165 -11.39 14.60 -10.85
C ARG A 165 -10.12 15.43 -11.05
N LEU A 166 -8.98 14.76 -10.96
CA LEU A 166 -7.70 15.37 -11.24
C LEU A 166 -7.60 15.72 -12.72
N VAL A 167 -7.14 16.94 -12.98
CA VAL A 167 -6.70 17.40 -14.29
C VAL A 167 -5.24 17.80 -14.12
N ALA A 168 -4.34 17.03 -14.73
CA ALA A 168 -2.90 17.24 -14.64
C ALA A 168 -2.31 17.49 -16.04
N ALA A 169 -1.37 18.43 -16.12
CA ALA A 169 -0.55 18.71 -17.30
C ALA A 169 0.84 19.15 -16.84
N GLU A 170 1.86 18.37 -17.18
CA GLU A 170 3.24 18.58 -16.73
C GLU A 170 3.32 18.78 -15.20
N ASN A 171 3.76 19.95 -14.74
CA ASN A 171 3.91 20.27 -13.32
C ASN A 171 2.65 20.90 -12.69
N PHE A 172 1.58 21.07 -13.46
CA PHE A 172 0.33 21.64 -12.97
C PHE A 172 -0.71 20.56 -12.74
N SER A 173 -1.38 20.62 -11.59
CA SER A 173 -2.53 19.80 -11.25
C SER A 173 -3.63 20.67 -10.66
N THR A 174 -4.88 20.30 -10.94
CA THR A 174 -6.04 20.87 -10.26
C THR A 174 -7.16 19.84 -10.21
N GLN A 175 -8.18 20.09 -9.38
CA GLN A 175 -9.33 19.21 -9.22
C GLN A 175 -10.61 19.92 -9.64
N LEU A 176 -11.26 19.42 -10.70
CA LEU A 176 -12.50 20.00 -11.24
C LEU A 176 -13.67 19.05 -11.02
N LYS A 177 -14.85 19.60 -10.72
CA LYS A 177 -16.09 18.81 -10.64
C LYS A 177 -16.52 18.39 -12.05
N MET A 178 -16.41 17.09 -12.35
CA MET A 178 -16.67 16.53 -13.68
C MET A 178 -17.71 15.39 -13.67
N LYS A 179 -18.04 14.85 -12.50
CA LYS A 179 -18.98 13.75 -12.31
C LYS A 179 -19.98 14.07 -11.18
N GLY A 180 -21.00 13.23 -11.04
CA GLY A 180 -21.89 13.23 -9.87
C GLY A 180 -21.26 12.53 -8.67
N LYS A 181 -21.97 12.54 -7.54
CA LYS A 181 -21.59 11.77 -6.35
C LYS A 181 -21.62 10.27 -6.67
N ASN A 182 -20.60 9.53 -6.26
CA ASN A 182 -20.52 8.08 -6.37
C ASN A 182 -19.83 7.52 -5.12
N GLU A 183 -20.52 6.61 -4.43
CA GLU A 183 -20.11 6.02 -3.15
C GLU A 183 -19.75 4.53 -3.29
N SER A 184 -19.66 4.03 -4.52
CA SER A 184 -19.32 2.64 -4.78
C SER A 184 -17.85 2.34 -4.50
N TYR A 185 -17.55 1.07 -4.24
CA TYR A 185 -16.19 0.60 -4.04
C TYR A 185 -15.34 0.78 -5.31
N GLU A 186 -15.92 0.61 -6.49
CA GLU A 186 -15.24 0.87 -7.77
C GLU A 186 -14.83 2.35 -7.89
N CYS A 187 -15.63 3.27 -7.35
CA CYS A 187 -15.26 4.69 -7.33
C CYS A 187 -14.07 4.95 -6.39
N PHE A 188 -14.01 4.24 -5.26
CA PHE A 188 -12.89 4.26 -4.33
C PHE A 188 -11.62 3.66 -4.95
N ARG A 189 -11.71 2.50 -5.63
CA ARG A 189 -10.58 1.92 -6.37
C ARG A 189 -10.06 2.86 -7.46
N ALA A 190 -10.95 3.50 -8.21
CA ALA A 190 -10.56 4.50 -9.22
C ALA A 190 -9.87 5.75 -8.61
N TYR A 191 -10.24 6.13 -7.37
CA TYR A 191 -9.51 7.17 -6.64
C TYR A 191 -8.09 6.72 -6.31
N LEU A 192 -7.94 5.51 -5.79
CA LEU A 192 -6.63 4.95 -5.45
C LEU A 192 -5.74 4.83 -6.69
N GLU A 193 -6.26 4.30 -7.80
CA GLU A 193 -5.52 4.25 -9.07
C GLU A 193 -5.05 5.65 -9.49
N CYS A 194 -5.90 6.67 -9.39
CA CYS A 194 -5.51 8.04 -9.67
C CYS A 194 -4.39 8.52 -8.74
N VAL A 195 -4.45 8.23 -7.44
CA VAL A 195 -3.40 8.60 -6.48
C VAL A 195 -2.09 7.88 -6.83
N MET A 196 -2.13 6.57 -7.06
CA MET A 196 -0.98 5.71 -7.37
C MET A 196 -0.25 6.13 -8.67
N ASN A 197 -0.95 6.77 -9.61
CA ASN A 197 -0.31 7.31 -10.82
C ASN A 197 0.58 8.54 -10.56
N TYR A 198 0.40 9.25 -9.45
CA TYR A 198 1.06 10.54 -9.19
C TYR A 198 1.70 10.66 -7.79
N ALA A 199 1.42 9.73 -6.88
CA ALA A 199 2.04 9.56 -5.58
C ALA A 199 3.07 8.43 -5.63
N GLY A 200 3.89 8.31 -4.59
CA GLY A 200 4.88 7.25 -4.47
C GLY A 200 5.70 7.41 -3.19
N THR A 201 6.85 6.75 -3.10
CA THR A 201 7.71 6.80 -1.90
C THR A 201 8.12 8.24 -1.54
N LYS A 202 8.33 9.11 -2.53
CA LYS A 202 8.66 10.52 -2.28
C LYS A 202 7.53 11.27 -1.58
N SER A 203 6.31 11.25 -2.12
CA SER A 203 5.19 11.97 -1.49
C SER A 203 4.81 11.35 -0.15
N LEU A 204 4.78 10.01 -0.06
CA LEU A 204 4.51 9.29 1.18
C LEU A 204 5.53 9.63 2.28
N TYR A 205 6.81 9.77 1.93
CA TYR A 205 7.85 10.21 2.85
C TYR A 205 7.61 11.65 3.34
N GLU A 206 7.31 12.57 2.41
CA GLU A 206 7.07 13.99 2.70
C GLU A 206 5.84 14.21 3.59
N GLU A 207 4.80 13.40 3.48
CA GLU A 207 3.58 13.49 4.31
C GLU A 207 3.62 12.66 5.61
N SER A 208 4.67 11.85 5.79
CA SER A 208 4.90 11.09 7.03
C SER A 208 5.86 11.82 7.96
N LYS A 209 5.90 11.45 9.24
CA LYS A 209 6.78 12.03 10.27
C LYS A 209 7.81 11.00 10.73
N THR A 210 9.08 11.39 10.85
CA THR A 210 10.10 10.53 11.48
C THR A 210 9.70 10.24 12.93
N ILE A 211 9.84 8.99 13.35
CA ILE A 211 9.66 8.56 14.75
C ILE A 211 10.91 7.81 15.24
N PRO A 212 11.18 7.78 16.55
CA PRO A 212 12.19 6.89 17.11
C PRO A 212 11.83 5.41 16.89
N LEU A 213 12.84 4.56 16.65
CA LEU A 213 12.63 3.11 16.54
C LEU A 213 11.97 2.49 17.79
N SER A 214 12.22 3.06 18.98
CA SER A 214 11.56 2.64 20.23
C SER A 214 10.04 2.78 20.20
N ASP A 215 9.54 3.71 19.39
CA ASP A 215 8.13 4.09 19.28
C ASP A 215 7.45 3.38 18.10
N LEU A 216 8.18 2.51 17.39
CA LEU A 216 7.68 1.70 16.29
C LEU A 216 6.47 0.88 16.76
N LYS A 217 5.39 0.96 15.99
CA LYS A 217 4.21 0.12 16.14
C LYS A 217 3.75 -0.40 14.77
N ALA A 218 2.92 -1.45 14.78
CA ALA A 218 2.29 -1.93 13.57
C ALA A 218 1.47 -0.81 12.90
N GLY A 219 1.65 -0.65 11.59
CA GLY A 219 1.16 0.41 10.73
C GLY A 219 2.20 1.49 10.44
N ASP A 220 3.32 1.55 11.17
CA ASP A 220 4.44 2.42 10.80
C ASP A 220 5.23 1.83 9.62
N ILE A 221 6.03 2.68 8.96
CA ILE A 221 6.75 2.31 7.74
C ILE A 221 8.25 2.59 7.86
N PHE A 222 9.06 1.74 7.23
CA PHE A 222 10.43 2.05 6.90
C PHE A 222 10.46 2.48 5.43
N ILE A 223 10.96 3.68 5.14
CA ILE A 223 10.82 4.27 3.81
C ILE A 223 12.07 5.02 3.35
N ILE A 224 12.55 4.68 2.16
CA ILE A 224 13.60 5.38 1.41
C ILE A 224 12.91 6.11 0.24
N PRO A 225 12.85 7.45 0.26
CA PRO A 225 12.19 8.21 -0.80
C PRO A 225 13.05 8.22 -2.07
N GLY A 226 12.40 8.10 -3.24
CA GLY A 226 13.10 8.27 -4.51
C GLY A 226 12.47 7.49 -5.65
N SER A 227 13.15 7.55 -6.81
CA SER A 227 12.86 6.73 -7.98
C SER A 227 14.20 6.26 -8.57
N PRO A 228 14.75 5.13 -8.09
CA PRO A 228 14.10 4.15 -7.22
C PRO A 228 14.05 4.59 -5.74
N GLY A 229 13.00 4.17 -5.06
CA GLY A 229 12.83 4.21 -3.60
C GLY A 229 12.09 2.94 -3.17
N HIS A 230 11.98 2.69 -1.87
CA HIS A 230 11.25 1.52 -1.36
C HIS A 230 10.59 1.79 -0.02
N VAL A 231 9.56 1.01 0.29
CA VAL A 231 8.85 1.07 1.57
C VAL A 231 8.37 -0.30 2.00
N VAL A 232 8.52 -0.56 3.29
CA VAL A 232 7.95 -1.73 3.98
C VAL A 232 7.14 -1.25 5.19
N MET A 233 6.08 -1.98 5.53
CA MET A 233 5.18 -1.65 6.64
C MET A 233 5.34 -2.68 7.76
N ALA A 234 5.43 -2.22 9.01
CA ALA A 234 5.25 -3.08 10.18
C ALA A 234 3.78 -3.50 10.24
N VAL A 235 3.46 -4.79 10.23
CA VAL A 235 2.07 -5.29 10.13
C VAL A 235 1.59 -6.03 11.36
N ASP A 236 2.50 -6.39 12.27
CA ASP A 236 2.18 -6.95 13.58
C ASP A 236 3.32 -6.64 14.56
N MET A 237 3.03 -6.80 15.84
CA MET A 237 4.05 -6.74 16.89
C MET A 237 3.67 -7.59 18.10
N ALA A 238 4.69 -8.12 18.76
CA ALA A 238 4.57 -8.85 20.01
C ALA A 238 5.68 -8.42 20.99
N VAL A 239 5.44 -8.64 22.28
CA VAL A 239 6.34 -8.26 23.37
C VAL A 239 6.51 -9.41 24.35
N ASN A 240 7.72 -9.61 24.84
CA ASN A 240 8.00 -10.62 25.87
C ASN A 240 7.97 -10.02 27.30
N PRO A 241 8.06 -10.82 28.37
CA PRO A 241 8.06 -10.33 29.75
C PRO A 241 9.20 -9.36 30.11
N ASN A 242 10.30 -9.33 29.35
CA ASN A 242 11.40 -8.39 29.54
C ASN A 242 11.14 -7.02 28.87
N GLY A 243 10.03 -6.89 28.11
CA GLY A 243 9.73 -5.71 27.33
C GLY A 243 10.42 -5.68 25.96
N GLU A 244 11.08 -6.76 25.55
CA GLU A 244 11.69 -6.87 24.23
C GLU A 244 10.59 -7.11 23.19
N LYS A 245 10.69 -6.40 22.06
CA LYS A 245 9.66 -6.38 21.02
C LYS A 245 10.13 -7.19 19.80
N CYS A 246 9.19 -7.79 19.08
CA CYS A 246 9.40 -8.29 17.73
C CYS A 246 8.27 -7.85 16.80
N TYR A 247 8.55 -7.80 15.50
CA TYR A 247 7.68 -7.22 14.48
C TYR A 247 7.57 -8.14 13.27
N LEU A 248 6.42 -8.07 12.60
CA LEU A 248 6.23 -8.62 11.26
C LEU A 248 6.29 -7.47 10.25
N PHE A 249 6.92 -7.68 9.09
CA PHE A 249 6.99 -6.68 8.02
C PHE A 249 6.37 -7.20 6.71
N ALA A 250 5.65 -6.34 6.00
CA ALA A 250 5.08 -6.66 4.70
C ALA A 250 5.40 -5.60 3.65
N GLN A 251 5.39 -6.01 2.38
CA GLN A 251 5.73 -5.15 1.25
C GLN A 251 4.99 -5.55 -0.04
N GLY A 252 4.86 -4.56 -0.94
CA GLY A 252 4.81 -4.80 -2.38
C GLY A 252 6.21 -4.55 -2.98
N PHE A 253 6.34 -4.57 -4.31
CA PHE A 253 7.65 -4.30 -4.94
C PHE A 253 7.50 -3.59 -6.30
N MET A 254 8.61 -3.47 -7.03
CA MET A 254 8.69 -2.94 -8.39
C MET A 254 9.34 -3.98 -9.31
N PRO A 255 8.67 -4.48 -10.37
CA PRO A 255 7.30 -4.20 -10.79
C PRO A 255 6.23 -4.56 -9.75
N ALA A 256 4.98 -4.09 -9.97
CA ALA A 256 3.86 -4.39 -9.09
C ALA A 256 3.68 -5.91 -8.91
N GLN A 257 3.56 -6.33 -7.66
CA GLN A 257 3.44 -7.73 -7.28
C GLN A 257 2.61 -7.88 -6.02
N SER A 258 2.32 -9.13 -5.65
CA SER A 258 1.48 -9.45 -4.49
C SER A 258 2.01 -8.80 -3.21
N PHE A 259 1.11 -8.20 -2.43
CA PHE A 259 1.45 -7.75 -1.08
C PHE A 259 1.67 -8.99 -0.22
N HIS A 260 2.85 -9.10 0.40
CA HIS A 260 3.28 -10.31 1.10
C HIS A 260 4.03 -9.97 2.38
N LEU A 261 4.04 -10.93 3.30
CA LEU A 261 4.83 -10.89 4.51
C LEU A 261 6.26 -11.34 4.20
N ILE A 262 7.23 -10.51 4.58
CA ILE A 262 8.66 -10.73 4.38
C ILE A 262 9.13 -11.81 5.35
N ASN A 263 9.98 -12.73 4.90
CA ASN A 263 10.65 -13.69 5.78
C ASN A 263 11.87 -13.04 6.45
N ASN A 264 12.22 -13.44 7.67
CA ASN A 264 13.44 -12.95 8.30
C ASN A 264 14.63 -13.80 7.85
N ASP A 265 15.48 -13.26 6.98
CA ASP A 265 16.66 -13.98 6.46
C ASP A 265 17.64 -14.44 7.56
N LYS A 266 17.61 -13.78 8.74
CA LYS A 266 18.42 -14.19 9.90
C LYS A 266 17.87 -15.44 10.59
N HIS A 267 16.56 -15.70 10.46
CA HIS A 267 15.86 -16.84 11.03
C HIS A 267 14.87 -17.44 10.02
N PRO A 268 15.31 -18.34 9.13
CA PRO A 268 14.48 -18.83 8.01
C PRO A 268 13.13 -19.46 8.41
N ASP A 269 13.03 -19.99 9.63
CA ASP A 269 11.82 -20.61 10.18
C ASP A 269 11.04 -19.67 11.13
N ASP A 270 11.44 -18.41 11.25
CA ASP A 270 10.81 -17.42 12.12
C ASP A 270 10.64 -16.08 11.38
N PRO A 271 9.42 -15.74 10.94
CA PRO A 271 9.18 -14.52 10.18
C PRO A 271 9.25 -13.24 11.04
N TRP A 272 9.44 -13.35 12.36
CA TRP A 272 9.52 -12.21 13.26
C TRP A 272 10.91 -11.58 13.27
N PHE A 273 10.94 -10.26 13.17
CA PHE A 273 12.14 -9.44 13.30
C PHE A 273 12.22 -8.90 14.72
N TYR A 274 13.29 -9.24 15.43
CA TYR A 274 13.47 -8.86 16.83
C TYR A 274 14.02 -7.44 16.95
N SER A 275 13.62 -6.68 17.97
CA SER A 275 14.00 -5.27 18.09
C SER A 275 15.51 -5.04 18.12
N SER A 276 16.28 -5.98 18.68
CA SER A 276 17.74 -5.98 18.68
C SER A 276 18.35 -6.11 17.27
N GLU A 277 17.63 -6.71 16.32
CA GLU A 277 18.07 -6.87 14.94
C GLU A 277 17.89 -5.61 14.11
N LEU A 278 17.06 -4.68 14.59
CA LEU A 278 16.68 -3.44 13.91
C LEU A 278 17.52 -2.24 14.38
N GLU A 279 18.37 -2.40 15.41
CA GLU A 279 19.12 -1.30 16.03
C GLU A 279 20.09 -0.61 15.06
N GLU A 280 20.73 -1.39 14.17
CA GLU A 280 21.64 -0.85 13.16
C GLU A 280 20.91 -0.58 11.84
N ASN A 281 20.15 -1.55 11.35
CA ASN A 281 19.38 -1.47 10.12
C ASN A 281 18.37 -2.65 10.00
N LEU A 282 17.42 -2.49 9.08
CA LEU A 282 16.57 -3.53 8.54
C LEU A 282 17.00 -3.80 7.09
N GLU A 283 17.41 -5.02 6.79
CA GLU A 283 17.73 -5.46 5.42
C GLU A 283 16.55 -6.22 4.82
N VAL A 284 16.11 -5.78 3.64
CA VAL A 284 15.04 -6.44 2.87
C VAL A 284 15.46 -6.43 1.40
N GLY A 285 15.83 -7.60 0.89
CA GLY A 285 16.35 -7.76 -0.47
C GLY A 285 17.59 -6.87 -0.70
N SER A 286 17.50 -5.96 -1.68
CA SER A 286 18.59 -5.01 -2.00
C SER A 286 18.53 -3.69 -1.23
N TYR A 287 17.56 -3.52 -0.32
CA TYR A 287 17.36 -2.30 0.44
C TYR A 287 17.82 -2.46 1.89
N THR A 288 18.56 -1.47 2.38
CA THR A 288 18.97 -1.35 3.77
C THR A 288 18.32 -0.10 4.36
N PHE A 289 17.38 -0.29 5.27
CA PHE A 289 16.72 0.80 5.99
C PHE A 289 17.41 1.03 7.32
N LYS A 290 17.78 2.26 7.62
CA LYS A 290 18.31 2.64 8.92
C LYS A 290 17.20 3.10 9.87
N PRO A 291 17.43 3.16 11.19
CA PRO A 291 16.45 3.67 12.14
C PRO A 291 15.88 5.05 11.80
N GLU A 292 16.65 5.94 11.15
CA GLU A 292 16.14 7.24 10.69
C GLU A 292 15.11 7.17 9.55
N ASN A 293 14.96 6.00 8.90
CA ASN A 293 13.97 5.76 7.86
C ASN A 293 12.60 5.38 8.42
N VAL A 294 12.47 5.17 9.74
CA VAL A 294 11.18 4.88 10.38
C VAL A 294 10.30 6.12 10.40
N ARG A 295 9.09 5.99 9.86
CA ARG A 295 8.11 7.07 9.81
C ARG A 295 6.72 6.56 10.16
N ARG A 296 5.92 7.47 10.73
CA ARG A 296 4.48 7.31 10.93
C ARG A 296 3.74 8.19 9.93
N TRP A 297 2.79 7.59 9.22
CA TRP A 297 1.97 8.32 8.27
C TRP A 297 1.00 9.27 8.99
N GLN A 298 0.97 10.53 8.57
CA GLN A 298 0.17 11.61 9.17
C GLN A 298 0.31 11.71 10.71
N ASP A 299 -0.80 11.78 11.44
CA ASP A 299 -0.84 11.81 12.91
C ASP A 299 -0.94 10.39 13.52
N GLY A 300 -0.86 9.36 12.68
CA GLY A 300 -1.07 7.96 13.04
C GLY A 300 -2.45 7.44 12.64
N PHE A 301 -2.75 6.25 13.15
CA PHE A 301 -3.93 5.42 12.88
C PHE A 301 -4.42 4.77 14.17
#